data_AF-A0A495L270-F1
#
_entry.id   AF-A0A495L270-F1
#
_cell.length_a   1.000
_cell.length_b   1.000
_cell.length_c   1.000
_cell.angle_alpha   90.00
_cell.angle_beta   90.00
_cell.angle_gamma   90.00
#
_symmetry.space_group_name_H-M   'P 1'
#
loop_
_entity.id
_entity.type
_entity.pdbx_description
1 polymer ?
#
loop_
_entity_poly.entity_id
_entity_poly.type
_entity_poly.pdbx_seq_one_letter_code
_entity_poly.pdbx_strand_id
1 'polypeptide(L)'
;MVTEVFTRKYCDPHAVREEKVEASEVIQFAWEGAIREVDACEECFKEHQVKLEPLVDYSRPVKKRRATKKAAADNGGAASGDE
;
A
#
# COMPACT_ATOMS: atom_id res chain seq x y z
N MET A 1 21.47 3.55 -26.97
CA MET A 1 21.89 3.14 -25.62
C MET A 1 20.88 3.72 -24.65
N VAL A 2 20.00 2.89 -24.07
CA VAL A 2 19.07 3.32 -23.02
C VAL A 2 19.78 3.05 -21.71
N THR A 3 20.24 4.09 -21.03
CA THR A 3 20.78 3.97 -19.67
C THR A 3 19.57 3.84 -18.76
N GLU A 4 19.11 2.61 -18.53
CA GLU A 4 18.17 2.33 -17.45
C GLU A 4 18.84 2.79 -16.16
N VAL A 5 18.31 3.87 -15.59
CA VAL A 5 18.69 4.35 -14.27
C VAL A 5 18.10 3.33 -13.30
N PHE A 6 18.85 2.25 -13.05
CA PHE A 6 18.58 1.38 -11.91
C PHE A 6 18.80 2.25 -10.66
N THR A 7 17.73 2.87 -10.17
CA THR A 7 17.68 3.36 -8.80
C THR A 7 17.88 2.12 -7.94
N ARG A 8 19.13 1.86 -7.53
CA ARG A 8 19.47 0.74 -6.65
C ARG A 8 18.68 0.96 -5.37
N LYS A 9 17.56 0.27 -5.24
CA LYS A 9 16.77 0.24 -4.02
C LYS A 9 17.53 -0.65 -3.05
N TYR A 10 17.75 -0.14 -1.85
CA TYR A 10 18.43 -0.87 -0.80
C TYR A 10 17.38 -1.39 0.16
N CYS A 11 17.63 -2.56 0.75
CA CYS A 11 16.77 -3.12 1.77
C CYS A 11 16.76 -2.18 2.98
N ASP A 12 15.64 -1.51 3.24
CA ASP A 12 15.49 -0.55 4.35
C ASP A 12 15.82 -1.19 5.72
N PRO A 13 15.40 -2.44 6.03
CA PRO A 13 15.83 -3.14 7.24
C PRO A 13 17.35 -3.27 7.40
N HIS A 14 18.08 -3.47 6.30
CA HIS A 14 19.55 -3.60 6.31
C HIS A 14 20.25 -2.24 6.27
N ALA A 15 19.65 -1.24 5.62
CA ALA A 15 20.14 0.12 5.60
C ALA A 15 20.23 0.73 7.00
N VAL A 16 19.29 0.39 7.91
CA VAL A 16 19.35 0.78 9.33
C VAL A 16 20.58 0.18 10.05
N ARG A 17 21.10 -0.95 9.57
CA ARG A 17 22.29 -1.64 10.09
C ARG A 17 23.56 -1.28 9.33
N GLU A 18 23.51 -0.27 8.46
CA GLU A 18 24.59 0.16 7.57
C GLU A 18 25.03 -0.91 6.54
N GLU A 19 24.22 -1.95 6.35
CA GLU A 19 24.48 -3.03 5.40
C GLU A 19 23.78 -2.76 4.07
N LYS A 20 24.56 -2.71 2.98
CA LYS A 20 24.06 -2.40 1.64
C LYS A 20 23.62 -3.67 0.93
N VAL A 21 22.43 -4.13 1.26
CA VAL A 21 21.76 -5.23 0.55
C VAL A 21 20.81 -4.67 -0.50
N GLU A 22 20.81 -5.24 -1.70
CA GLU A 22 19.89 -4.86 -2.78
C GLU A 22 18.45 -5.31 -2.43
N ALA A 23 17.48 -4.41 -2.57
CA ALA A 23 16.08 -4.74 -2.41
C ALA A 23 15.53 -5.38 -3.69
N SER A 24 14.92 -6.55 -3.54
CA SER A 24 14.26 -7.30 -4.62
C SER A 24 12.73 -7.20 -4.54
N GLU A 25 12.20 -6.91 -3.35
CA GLU A 25 10.76 -6.98 -3.05
C GLU A 25 10.30 -5.74 -2.28
N VAL A 26 8.98 -5.51 -2.28
CA VAL A 26 8.34 -4.40 -1.56
C VAL A 26 7.32 -4.95 -0.59
N ILE A 27 7.48 -4.62 0.69
CA ILE A 27 6.52 -4.97 1.76
C ILE A 27 5.53 -3.81 1.89
N GLN A 28 4.26 -4.08 1.63
CA GLN A 28 3.16 -3.15 1.92
C GLN A 28 2.48 -3.55 3.23
N PHE A 29 2.35 -2.61 4.17
CA PHE A 29 1.62 -2.83 5.42
C PHE A 29 0.75 -1.64 5.80
N ALA A 30 -0.32 -1.91 6.55
CA ALA A 30 -1.22 -0.88 7.04
C ALA A 30 -0.87 -0.55 8.50
N TRP A 31 -0.58 0.71 8.79
CA TRP A 31 -0.35 1.23 10.14
C TRP A 31 -1.20 2.49 10.35
N GLU A 32 -1.96 2.54 11.44
CA GLU A 32 -2.83 3.69 11.79
C GLU A 32 -3.74 4.17 10.65
N GLY A 33 -4.22 3.24 9.80
CA GLY A 33 -5.10 3.55 8.68
C GLY A 33 -4.40 4.09 7.42
N ALA A 34 -3.08 4.19 7.42
CA ALA A 34 -2.28 4.49 6.24
C ALA A 34 -1.57 3.23 5.72
N ILE A 35 -1.48 3.08 4.40
CA ILE A 35 -0.67 2.05 3.74
C ILE A 35 0.73 2.63 3.59
N ARG A 36 1.74 1.89 4.05
CA ARG A 36 3.16 2.23 3.91
C ARG A 36 3.87 1.14 3.13
N GLU A 37 4.97 1.52 2.49
CA GLU A 37 5.79 0.66 1.64
C GLU A 37 7.22 0.64 2.20
N VAL A 38 7.84 -0.54 2.21
CA VAL A 38 9.22 -0.76 2.65
C VAL A 38 9.93 -1.61 1.61
N ASP A 39 11.08 -1.16 1.14
CA ASP A 39 11.92 -1.90 0.20
C ASP A 39 12.70 -2.98 0.99
N ALA A 40 12.61 -4.25 0.57
CA ALA A 40 13.17 -5.39 1.30
C ALA A 40 13.92 -6.36 0.37
N CYS A 41 14.91 -7.07 0.92
CA CYS A 41 15.46 -8.26 0.29
C CYS A 41 14.58 -9.48 0.58
N GLU A 42 14.76 -10.56 -0.21
CA GLU A 42 13.95 -11.77 -0.08
C GLU A 42 13.93 -12.38 1.33
N GLU A 43 15.05 -12.29 2.06
CA GLU A 43 15.14 -12.83 3.41
C GLU A 43 14.26 -12.05 4.38
N CYS A 44 14.34 -10.71 4.35
CA CYS A 44 13.50 -9.84 5.17
C CYS A 44 12.01 -10.00 4.84
N PHE A 45 11.68 -10.20 3.55
CA PHE A 45 10.31 -10.45 3.13
C PHE A 45 9.77 -11.79 3.66
N LYS A 46 10.54 -12.87 3.52
CA LYS A 46 10.17 -14.21 4.04
C LYS A 46 9.99 -14.17 5.55
N GLU A 47 10.90 -13.52 6.28
CA GLU A 47 10.76 -13.34 7.74
C GLU A 47 9.48 -12.58 8.12
N HIS A 48 9.15 -11.52 7.37
CA HIS A 48 7.95 -10.73 7.60
C HIS A 48 6.68 -11.55 7.35
N GLN A 49 6.65 -12.34 6.26
CA GLN A 49 5.53 -13.24 5.97
C GLN A 49 5.34 -14.27 7.08
N VAL A 50 6.39 -14.98 7.49
CA VAL A 50 6.28 -16.02 8.54
C VAL A 50 5.77 -15.45 9.87
N LYS A 51 6.20 -14.23 10.23
CA LYS A 51 5.76 -13.58 11.48
C LYS A 51 4.29 -13.13 11.42
N LEU A 52 3.81 -12.71 10.24
CA LEU A 52 2.48 -12.11 10.11
C LEU A 52 1.41 -13.04 9.54
N GLU A 53 1.76 -14.08 8.78
CA GLU A 53 0.81 -15.09 8.28
C GLU A 53 -0.12 -15.63 9.38
N PRO A 54 0.36 -15.94 10.62
CA PRO A 54 -0.51 -16.40 11.70
C PRO A 54 -1.48 -15.33 12.22
N LEU A 55 -1.17 -14.04 11.99
CA LEU A 55 -1.97 -12.90 12.42
C LEU A 55 -2.96 -12.43 11.35
N VAL A 56 -2.78 -12.87 10.09
CA VAL A 56 -3.69 -12.56 8.99
C VAL A 56 -4.91 -13.48 9.07
N ASP A 57 -6.04 -12.91 9.48
CA ASP A 57 -7.33 -13.61 9.53
C ASP A 57 -7.95 -13.71 8.12
N TYR A 58 -7.67 -14.81 7.42
CA TYR A 58 -8.25 -15.10 6.10
C TYR A 58 -9.74 -15.43 6.13
N SER A 59 -10.36 -15.56 7.31
CA SER A 59 -11.79 -15.89 7.42
C SER A 59 -12.70 -14.69 7.22
N ARG A 60 -12.17 -13.46 7.38
CA ARG A 60 -12.96 -12.23 7.28
C ARG A 60 -13.15 -11.84 5.82
N PRO A 61 -14.40 -11.72 5.32
CA PRO A 61 -14.63 -11.19 3.98
C PRO A 61 -14.13 -9.75 3.93
N VAL A 62 -13.19 -9.48 3.01
CA VAL A 62 -12.64 -8.14 2.78
C VAL A 62 -13.81 -7.19 2.52
N LYS A 63 -14.10 -6.31 3.48
CA LYS A 63 -15.12 -5.27 3.31
C LYS A 63 -14.67 -4.38 2.16
N LYS A 64 -15.25 -4.60 0.98
CA LYS A 64 -15.10 -3.69 -0.16
C LYS A 64 -15.45 -2.29 0.33
N ARG A 65 -14.50 -1.36 0.24
CA ARG A 65 -14.77 0.06 0.56
C ARG A 65 -15.97 0.46 -0.28
N ARG A 66 -17.08 0.83 0.37
CA ARG A 66 -18.17 1.51 -0.32
C ARG A 66 -17.56 2.78 -0.90
N ALA A 67 -17.59 2.91 -2.23
CA ALA A 67 -17.27 4.17 -2.87
C ALA A 67 -18.25 5.20 -2.30
N THR A 68 -17.77 6.09 -1.43
CA THR A 68 -18.54 7.22 -0.95
C THR A 68 -18.80 8.09 -2.17
N LYS A 69 -20.01 8.01 -2.74
CA LYS A 69 -20.49 8.98 -3.72
C LYS A 69 -20.49 10.32 -3.00
N LYS A 70 -19.45 11.13 -3.21
CA LYS A 70 -19.53 12.58 -2.98
C LYS A 70 -20.64 13.07 -3.91
N ALA A 71 -21.85 13.23 -3.37
CA ALA A 71 -22.80 14.15 -3.96
C ALA A 71 -22.14 15.53 -3.82
N ALA A 72 -21.62 16.03 -4.94
CA ALA A 72 -21.33 17.45 -5.06
C ALA A 72 -22.60 18.19 -4.66
N ALA A 73 -22.49 19.06 -3.67
CA ALA A 73 -23.47 20.10 -3.43
C ALA A 73 -23.46 20.98 -4.68
N ASP A 74 -24.40 20.73 -5.59
CA ASP A 74 -24.72 21.64 -6.67
C ASP A 74 -25.81 22.59 -6.16
N ASN A 75 -25.39 23.83 -5.99
CA ASN A 75 -26.21 24.93 -5.52
C ASN A 75 -26.62 25.73 -6.76
N GLY A 76 -27.88 25.63 -7.18
CA GLY A 76 -28.48 26.60 -8.10
C GLY A 76 -29.39 26.03 -9.19
N GLY A 77 -30.65 26.48 -9.19
CA GLY A 77 -31.43 26.57 -10.43
C GLY A 77 -32.84 26.02 -10.36
N ALA A 78 -33.82 26.91 -10.23
CA ALA A 78 -35.25 26.66 -10.29
C ALA A 78 -35.71 26.03 -11.62
N ALA A 79 -36.74 25.18 -11.57
CA ALA A 79 -37.98 25.33 -12.36
C ALA A 79 -38.98 24.21 -12.03
N SER A 80 -40.21 24.66 -11.79
CA SER A 80 -41.49 23.97 -11.65
C SER A 80 -41.96 23.16 -12.87
N GLY A 81 -42.83 22.16 -12.65
CA GLY A 81 -43.75 21.54 -13.64
C GLY A 81 -43.94 20.04 -13.37
N ASP A 82 -45.03 19.61 -12.73
CA ASP A 82 -46.29 19.10 -13.35
C ASP A 82 -46.07 17.92 -14.31
N GLU A 83 -46.23 16.68 -13.85
CA GLU A 83 -47.44 15.83 -13.97
C GLU A 83 -47.25 14.47 -13.26
#